data_AF-A0A6N2MHH7-F1
#
_entry.id   AF-A0A6N2MHH7-F1
#
_cell.length_a   1.000
_cell.length_b   1.000
_cell.length_c   1.000
_cell.angle_alpha   90.00
_cell.angle_beta   90.00
_cell.angle_gamma   90.00
#
_symmetry.space_group_name_H-M   'P 1'
#
loop_
_entity.id
_entity.type
_entity.pdbx_description
1 polymer ?
#
loop_
_entity_poly.entity_id
_entity_poly.type
_entity_poly.pdbx_seq_one_letter_code
_entity_poly.pdbx_strand_id
1 'polypeptide(L)'
;MEELLEEEKEIMDSVESDRVNKVRKLLMMSKNKRIPLSKIHHCRLLLGIPDDFRDRVPKYPDYFRIVVESDGKRVLELVNWDPSLAVSQLEKEFMVNEEKAKRVFKFPIKHGKDLDLEVEDTRRLNLLNTLPLVSPYSDGERLELWSLEAEKYRVGILHEFLSLTLEKRASIHHIVEFKEELCLTKHTYDMLKKQPRTFYLAGTEMNWAVFLKDAYDENGSLIDKDSQVVFNEKLYKYAQMKEGELH
;
A
#
# COMPACT_ATOMS: atom_id res chain seq x y z
N MET A 1 25.54 -16.58 13.35
CA MET A 1 24.11 -16.97 13.32
C MET A 1 23.42 -16.39 14.54
N GLU A 2 23.95 -16.58 15.75
CA GLU A 2 23.46 -15.91 16.97
C GLU A 2 23.47 -14.37 16.86
N GLU A 3 24.58 -13.77 16.41
CA GLU A 3 24.65 -12.30 16.19
C GLU A 3 23.57 -11.76 15.23
N LEU A 4 23.22 -12.51 14.19
CA LEU A 4 22.18 -12.10 13.23
C LEU A 4 20.77 -12.20 13.84
N LEU A 5 20.55 -13.14 14.75
CA LEU A 5 19.27 -13.30 15.45
C LEU A 5 19.07 -12.18 16.48
N GLU A 6 20.14 -11.76 17.15
CA GLU A 6 20.11 -10.60 18.06
C GLU A 6 19.84 -9.31 17.28
N GLU A 7 20.55 -9.07 16.17
CA GLU A 7 20.32 -7.91 15.30
C GLU A 7 18.90 -7.87 14.73
N GLU A 8 18.36 -9.01 14.27
CA GLU A 8 16.97 -9.11 13.80
C GLU A 8 15.99 -8.69 14.89
N LYS A 9 16.19 -9.18 16.12
CA LYS A 9 15.33 -8.87 17.26
C LYS A 9 15.39 -7.39 17.63
N GLU A 10 16.58 -6.80 17.68
CA GLU A 10 16.76 -5.38 17.95
C GLU A 10 16.07 -4.49 16.91
N ILE A 11 16.20 -4.85 15.62
CA ILE A 11 15.50 -4.17 14.54
C ILE A 11 13.99 -4.27 14.75
N MET A 12 13.48 -5.48 15.00
CA MET A 12 12.04 -5.72 15.18
C MET A 12 11.46 -4.95 16.37
N ASP A 13 12.20 -4.87 17.48
CA ASP A 13 11.80 -4.09 18.65
C ASP A 13 11.81 -2.59 18.34
N SER A 14 12.82 -2.10 17.59
CA SER A 14 12.92 -0.68 17.21
C SER A 14 11.81 -0.22 16.25
N VAL A 15 11.34 -1.11 15.36
CA VAL A 15 10.30 -0.78 14.36
C VAL A 15 8.89 -1.16 14.81
N GLU A 16 8.71 -1.73 16.01
CA GLU A 16 7.41 -2.23 16.47
C GLU A 16 6.30 -1.16 16.38
N SER A 17 6.59 0.07 16.82
CA SER A 17 5.63 1.17 16.76
C SER A 17 5.25 1.54 15.32
N ASP A 18 6.18 1.46 14.37
CA ASP A 18 5.90 1.68 12.96
C ASP A 18 5.00 0.58 12.40
N ARG A 19 5.27 -0.69 12.73
CA ARG A 19 4.43 -1.82 12.29
C ARG A 19 3.02 -1.74 12.84
N VAL A 20 2.86 -1.36 14.10
CA VAL A 20 1.55 -1.10 14.72
C VAL A 20 0.83 0.02 13.95
N ASN A 21 1.51 1.13 13.65
CA ASN A 21 0.92 2.22 12.88
C ASN A 21 0.57 1.82 11.43
N LYS A 22 1.38 0.98 10.77
CA LYS A 22 1.05 0.42 9.45
C LYS A 22 -0.24 -0.39 9.49
N VAL A 23 -0.42 -1.25 10.50
CA VAL A 23 -1.68 -2.00 10.67
C VAL A 23 -2.85 -1.07 10.99
N ARG A 24 -2.65 -0.05 11.82
CA ARG A 24 -3.68 0.99 12.08
C ARG A 24 -4.09 1.68 10.79
N LYS A 25 -3.14 2.14 9.98
CA LYS A 25 -3.40 2.76 8.67
C LYS A 25 -4.12 1.80 7.72
N LEU A 26 -3.71 0.53 7.68
CA LEU A 26 -4.37 -0.48 6.85
C LEU A 26 -5.84 -0.67 7.24
N LEU A 27 -6.14 -0.76 8.53
CA LEU A 27 -7.52 -0.80 9.03
C LEU A 27 -8.26 0.52 8.78
N MET A 28 -7.60 1.66 8.89
CA MET A 28 -8.23 2.95 8.64
C MET A 28 -8.70 3.11 7.18
N MET A 29 -7.99 2.49 6.23
CA MET A 29 -8.40 2.44 4.82
C MET A 29 -9.48 1.39 4.55
N SER A 30 -9.71 0.45 5.47
CA SER A 30 -10.60 -0.67 5.21
C SER A 30 -12.06 -0.34 5.51
N LYS A 31 -12.95 -0.93 4.72
CA LYS A 31 -14.39 -0.93 4.96
C LYS A 31 -14.68 -1.41 6.38
N ASN A 32 -15.53 -0.67 7.09
CA ASN A 32 -15.86 -0.89 8.50
C ASN A 32 -14.66 -0.91 9.46
N LYS A 33 -13.47 -0.50 9.01
CA LYS A 33 -12.22 -0.52 9.78
C LYS A 33 -11.86 -1.91 10.33
N ARG A 34 -12.18 -2.94 9.53
CA ARG A 34 -12.06 -4.36 9.86
C ARG A 34 -11.31 -5.10 8.77
N ILE A 35 -10.46 -6.04 9.17
CA ILE A 35 -9.74 -6.95 8.25
C ILE A 35 -9.60 -8.33 8.93
N PRO A 36 -9.87 -9.44 8.23
CA PRO A 36 -9.58 -10.78 8.74
C PRO A 36 -8.10 -10.95 9.10
N LEU A 37 -7.83 -11.50 10.28
CA LEU A 37 -6.45 -11.73 10.74
C LEU A 37 -5.67 -12.66 9.80
N SER A 38 -6.35 -13.60 9.13
CA SER A 38 -5.73 -14.49 8.14
C SER A 38 -5.13 -13.73 6.96
N LYS A 39 -5.78 -12.66 6.49
CA LYS A 39 -5.30 -11.83 5.37
C LYS A 39 -4.07 -11.00 5.78
N ILE A 40 -4.12 -10.40 6.98
CA ILE A 40 -2.97 -9.69 7.55
C ILE A 40 -1.77 -10.64 7.69
N HIS A 41 -2.00 -11.84 8.23
CA HIS A 41 -0.95 -12.85 8.39
C HIS A 41 -0.39 -13.34 7.04
N HIS A 42 -1.24 -13.51 6.02
CA HIS A 42 -0.80 -13.89 4.68
C HIS A 42 0.15 -12.83 4.07
N CYS A 43 -0.16 -11.54 4.26
CA CYS A 43 0.66 -10.44 3.76
C CYS A 43 1.68 -9.88 4.77
N ARG A 44 1.97 -10.61 5.87
CA ARG A 44 2.79 -10.09 6.97
C ARG A 44 4.21 -9.71 6.55
N LEU A 45 4.87 -10.57 5.76
CA LEU A 45 6.24 -10.33 5.27
C LEU A 45 6.30 -9.10 4.36
N LEU A 46 5.26 -8.88 3.56
CA LEU A 46 5.13 -7.71 2.69
C LEU A 46 5.07 -6.40 3.49
N LEU A 47 4.39 -6.43 4.63
CA LEU A 47 4.14 -5.27 5.51
C LEU A 47 5.18 -5.15 6.64
N GLY A 48 6.10 -6.11 6.76
CA GLY A 48 7.07 -6.19 7.88
C GLY A 48 6.43 -6.50 9.23
N ILE A 49 5.26 -7.14 9.23
CA ILE A 49 4.53 -7.52 10.44
C ILE A 49 5.11 -8.83 10.99
N PRO A 50 5.40 -8.93 12.29
CA PRO A 50 5.93 -10.15 12.89
C PRO A 50 4.90 -11.28 12.94
N ASP A 51 5.37 -12.53 12.94
CA ASP A 51 4.53 -13.73 12.98
C ASP A 51 3.68 -13.81 14.27
N ASP A 52 4.21 -13.30 15.38
CA ASP A 52 3.55 -13.21 16.68
C ASP A 52 2.62 -11.99 16.83
N PHE A 53 2.38 -11.22 15.76
CA PHE A 53 1.58 -9.98 15.84
C PHE A 53 0.21 -10.19 16.50
N ARG A 54 -0.44 -11.33 16.21
CA ARG A 54 -1.71 -11.70 16.84
C ARG A 54 -1.61 -11.78 18.37
N ASP A 55 -0.50 -12.26 18.90
CA ASP A 55 -0.25 -12.38 20.33
C ASP A 55 0.18 -11.04 20.93
N ARG A 56 0.64 -10.09 20.11
CA ARG A 56 0.91 -8.70 20.49
C ARG A 56 -0.35 -7.82 20.51
N VAL A 57 -1.43 -8.17 19.80
CA VAL A 57 -2.67 -7.39 19.76
C VAL A 57 -3.19 -6.98 21.17
N PRO A 58 -3.22 -7.88 22.18
CA PRO A 58 -3.64 -7.51 23.54
C PRO A 58 -2.80 -6.42 24.22
N LYS A 59 -1.57 -6.16 23.76
CA LYS A 59 -0.74 -5.04 24.25
C LYS A 59 -1.23 -3.67 23.79
N TYR A 60 -2.11 -3.63 22.78
CA TYR A 60 -2.62 -2.42 22.15
C TYR A 60 -4.16 -2.33 22.21
N PRO A 61 -4.77 -2.42 23.40
CA PRO A 61 -6.24 -2.46 23.54
C PRO A 61 -6.92 -1.17 23.07
N ASP A 62 -6.22 -0.04 23.13
CA ASP A 62 -6.71 1.26 22.65
C ASP A 62 -6.73 1.35 21.12
N TYR A 63 -6.02 0.47 20.41
CA TYR A 63 -5.92 0.49 18.95
C TYR A 63 -6.72 -0.64 18.32
N PHE A 64 -6.69 -1.83 18.91
CA PHE A 64 -7.17 -3.04 18.27
C PHE A 64 -8.15 -3.83 19.14
N ARG A 65 -9.13 -4.43 18.49
CA ARG A 65 -10.05 -5.41 19.06
C ARG A 65 -10.12 -6.62 18.14
N ILE A 66 -10.08 -7.82 18.69
CA ILE A 66 -10.34 -9.04 17.95
C ILE A 66 -11.83 -9.38 18.10
N VAL A 67 -12.53 -9.50 17.00
CA VAL A 67 -13.93 -9.94 16.93
C VAL A 67 -13.98 -11.31 16.26
N VAL A 68 -14.83 -12.19 16.78
CA VAL A 68 -15.12 -13.49 16.15
C VAL A 68 -16.46 -13.35 15.45
N GLU A 69 -16.46 -13.50 14.12
CA GLU A 69 -17.69 -13.45 13.32
C GLU A 69 -18.50 -14.75 13.46
N SER A 70 -19.74 -14.72 12.98
CA SER A 70 -20.67 -15.85 13.07
C SER A 70 -20.17 -17.11 12.36
N ASP A 71 -19.28 -16.96 11.38
CA ASP A 71 -18.64 -18.06 10.65
C ASP A 71 -17.34 -18.57 11.32
N GLY A 72 -17.00 -18.03 12.51
CA GLY A 72 -15.82 -18.38 13.28
C GLY A 72 -14.53 -17.66 12.85
N LYS A 73 -14.59 -16.80 11.82
CA LYS A 73 -13.41 -16.02 11.41
C LYS A 73 -13.04 -14.99 12.48
N ARG A 74 -11.74 -14.87 12.73
CA ARG A 74 -11.19 -13.83 13.61
C ARG A 74 -10.84 -12.60 12.79
N VAL A 75 -11.46 -11.49 13.12
CA VAL A 75 -11.32 -10.21 12.44
C VAL A 75 -10.66 -9.21 13.40
N LEU A 76 -9.67 -8.50 12.90
CA LEU A 76 -9.06 -7.37 13.59
C LEU A 76 -9.87 -6.13 13.27
N GLU A 77 -10.29 -5.41 14.31
CA GLU A 77 -11.06 -4.18 14.23
C GLU A 77 -10.28 -3.02 14.85
N LEU A 78 -10.31 -1.86 14.20
CA LEU A 78 -9.78 -0.63 14.77
C LEU A 78 -10.72 -0.10 15.86
N VAL A 79 -10.18 0.10 17.06
CA VAL A 79 -10.95 0.64 18.21
C VAL A 79 -11.03 2.17 18.12
N ASN A 80 -9.89 2.83 17.98
CA ASN A 80 -9.80 4.29 17.94
C ASN A 80 -9.18 4.77 16.64
N TRP A 81 -9.89 5.68 15.98
CA TRP A 81 -9.38 6.39 14.82
C TRP A 81 -8.39 7.48 15.25
N ASP A 82 -7.26 7.55 14.55
CA ASP A 82 -6.21 8.53 14.84
C ASP A 82 -6.05 9.50 13.67
N PRO A 83 -6.52 10.76 13.80
CA PRO A 83 -6.40 11.76 12.75
C PRO A 83 -4.95 12.05 12.36
N SER A 84 -3.98 11.87 13.26
CA SER A 84 -2.56 12.10 12.95
C SER A 84 -2.00 11.07 11.96
N LEU A 85 -2.59 9.87 11.92
CA LEU A 85 -2.26 8.83 10.95
C LEU A 85 -3.05 8.97 9.65
N ALA A 86 -4.13 9.75 9.62
CA ALA A 86 -5.01 9.93 8.46
C ALA A 86 -4.42 10.87 7.40
N VAL A 87 -3.10 10.81 7.20
CA VAL A 87 -2.37 11.53 6.17
C VAL A 87 -1.64 10.51 5.31
N SER A 88 -2.03 10.44 4.04
CA SER A 88 -1.44 9.52 3.06
C SER A 88 -0.02 9.93 2.71
N GLN A 89 0.74 8.96 2.20
CA GLN A 89 2.09 9.20 1.70
C GLN A 89 2.10 10.26 0.61
N LEU A 90 1.10 10.26 -0.28
CA LEU A 90 0.99 11.29 -1.32
C LEU A 90 0.67 12.68 -0.77
N GLU A 91 -0.16 12.79 0.28
CA GLU A 91 -0.42 14.07 0.93
C GLU A 91 0.86 14.61 1.60
N LYS A 92 1.65 13.74 2.24
CA LYS A 92 2.96 14.12 2.78
C LYS A 92 3.91 14.62 1.70
N GLU A 93 3.97 13.91 0.57
CA GLU A 93 4.80 14.31 -0.57
C GLU A 93 4.33 15.62 -1.20
N PHE A 94 3.02 15.88 -1.24
CA PHE A 94 2.45 17.14 -1.71
C PHE A 94 2.89 18.32 -0.84
N MET A 95 2.95 18.15 0.49
CA MET A 95 3.43 19.18 1.40
C MET A 95 4.91 19.52 1.21
N VAL A 96 5.71 18.56 0.76
CA VAL A 96 7.16 18.73 0.51
C VAL A 96 7.43 19.23 -0.91
N ASN A 97 6.74 18.67 -1.91
CA ASN A 97 6.91 18.99 -3.32
C ASN A 97 5.58 18.81 -4.08
N GLU A 98 4.83 19.90 -4.20
CA GLU A 98 3.55 19.96 -4.89
C GLU A 98 3.64 19.50 -6.36
N GLU A 99 4.71 19.85 -7.08
CA GLU A 99 4.86 19.48 -8.48
C GLU A 99 5.06 17.97 -8.68
N LYS A 100 5.81 17.32 -7.78
CA LYS A 100 6.02 15.86 -7.81
C LYS A 100 4.69 15.15 -7.58
N ALA A 101 3.98 15.50 -6.52
CA ALA A 101 2.69 14.90 -6.18
C ALA A 101 1.63 15.10 -7.28
N LYS A 102 1.60 16.27 -7.94
CA LYS A 102 0.70 16.52 -9.08
C LYS A 102 0.98 15.64 -10.30
N ARG A 103 2.21 15.12 -10.48
CA ARG A 103 2.53 14.24 -11.63
C ARG A 103 1.91 12.85 -11.50
N VAL A 104 1.70 12.37 -10.27
CA VAL A 104 1.09 11.07 -9.96
C VAL A 104 -0.34 10.98 -10.51
N PHE A 105 -1.12 12.05 -10.43
CA PHE A 105 -2.52 12.07 -10.90
C PHE A 105 -2.73 12.56 -12.34
N LYS A 106 -1.65 12.81 -13.10
CA LYS A 106 -1.77 13.20 -14.52
C LYS A 106 -2.05 11.97 -15.37
N PHE A 107 -3.34 11.72 -15.63
CA PHE A 107 -3.80 10.68 -16.55
C PHE A 107 -3.23 10.93 -17.96
N PRO A 108 -2.63 9.92 -18.63
CA PRO A 108 -2.27 10.05 -20.03
C PRO A 108 -3.54 10.11 -20.89
N ILE A 109 -3.86 11.29 -21.41
CA ILE A 109 -4.86 11.47 -22.46
C ILE A 109 -4.22 10.93 -23.74
N LYS A 110 -4.54 9.69 -24.11
CA LYS A 110 -3.83 9.07 -25.23
C LYS A 110 -3.98 9.86 -26.54
N HIS A 111 -5.08 10.56 -26.79
CA HIS A 111 -5.21 11.40 -27.99
C HIS A 111 -6.14 12.58 -27.76
N GLY A 112 -5.69 13.63 -27.08
CA GLY A 112 -6.50 14.85 -26.92
C GLY A 112 -6.77 15.62 -28.23
N LYS A 113 -6.08 15.26 -29.32
CA LYS A 113 -6.25 15.86 -30.66
C LYS A 113 -7.04 15.01 -31.66
N ASP A 114 -7.24 13.71 -31.40
CA ASP A 114 -7.95 12.81 -32.33
C ASP A 114 -9.35 12.39 -31.82
N LEU A 115 -9.84 12.97 -30.73
CA LEU A 115 -11.05 12.50 -30.03
C LEU A 115 -12.25 13.46 -30.03
N ASP A 116 -12.17 14.61 -30.70
CA ASP A 116 -13.31 15.56 -30.81
C ASP A 116 -14.03 15.79 -29.47
N LEU A 117 -13.26 15.90 -28.38
CA LEU A 117 -13.78 15.94 -27.02
C LEU A 117 -14.52 17.26 -26.81
N GLU A 118 -15.79 17.17 -26.44
CA GLU A 118 -16.61 18.33 -26.11
C GLU A 118 -15.99 19.12 -24.93
N VAL A 119 -16.35 20.40 -24.82
CA VAL A 119 -15.83 21.32 -23.80
C VAL A 119 -15.99 20.74 -22.38
N GLU A 120 -17.01 19.92 -22.17
CA GLU A 120 -17.31 19.26 -20.90
C GLU A 120 -16.30 18.16 -20.54
N ASP A 121 -15.81 17.39 -21.52
CA ASP A 121 -14.78 16.36 -21.34
C ASP A 121 -13.41 16.98 -21.07
N THR A 122 -13.08 18.06 -21.77
CA THR A 122 -11.88 18.86 -21.51
C THR A 122 -11.93 19.49 -20.10
N ARG A 123 -13.11 19.92 -19.67
CA ARG A 123 -13.33 20.45 -18.31
C ARG A 123 -13.23 19.36 -17.25
N ARG A 124 -13.76 18.16 -17.51
CA ARG A 124 -13.63 16.97 -16.66
C ARG A 124 -12.17 16.52 -16.53
N LEU A 125 -11.41 16.59 -17.62
CA LEU A 125 -9.95 16.36 -17.66
C LEU A 125 -9.14 17.41 -16.89
N ASN A 126 -9.57 18.67 -16.91
CA ASN A 126 -8.95 19.71 -16.09
C ASN A 126 -9.32 19.57 -14.60
N LEU A 127 -10.55 19.15 -14.26
CA LEU A 127 -10.99 18.82 -12.90
C LEU A 127 -10.23 17.60 -12.32
N LEU A 128 -9.87 16.63 -13.17
CA LEU A 128 -8.98 15.53 -12.81
C LEU A 128 -7.62 16.01 -12.33
N ASN A 129 -7.07 17.02 -13.00
CA ASN A 129 -5.75 17.57 -12.73
C ASN A 129 -5.74 18.66 -11.62
N THR A 130 -6.90 19.13 -11.15
CA THR A 130 -6.99 20.32 -10.26
C THR A 130 -7.65 20.08 -8.90
N LEU A 131 -8.37 18.99 -8.66
CA LEU A 131 -9.02 18.72 -7.36
C LEU A 131 -8.17 17.83 -6.44
N PRO A 132 -8.14 18.10 -5.12
CA PRO A 132 -7.20 17.51 -4.18
C PRO A 132 -7.39 16.00 -4.06
N LEU A 133 -6.31 15.33 -3.64
CA LEU A 133 -6.27 13.92 -3.31
C LEU A 133 -7.52 13.51 -2.54
N VAL A 134 -8.35 12.64 -3.13
CA VAL A 134 -9.38 11.95 -2.33
C VAL A 134 -8.60 11.08 -1.35
N SER A 135 -8.60 11.46 -0.08
CA SER A 135 -7.78 10.77 0.92
C SER A 135 -8.20 9.30 1.00
N PRO A 136 -7.25 8.35 1.02
CA PRO A 136 -7.54 6.92 1.23
C PRO A 136 -8.16 6.65 2.61
N TYR A 137 -8.15 7.63 3.51
CA TYR A 137 -8.77 7.58 4.83
C TYR A 137 -10.18 8.19 4.87
N SER A 138 -10.72 8.61 3.73
CA SER A 138 -12.11 9.06 3.57
C SER A 138 -13.06 7.88 3.33
N ASP A 139 -14.37 8.10 3.43
CA ASP A 139 -15.39 7.06 3.25
C ASP A 139 -15.62 6.75 1.76
N GLY A 140 -14.78 5.87 1.20
CA GLY A 140 -14.86 5.47 -0.20
C GLY A 140 -16.05 4.58 -0.56
N GLU A 141 -16.77 4.02 0.42
CA GLU A 141 -17.93 3.15 0.16
C GLU A 141 -19.09 3.94 -0.47
N ARG A 142 -19.17 5.24 -0.19
CA ARG A 142 -20.22 6.12 -0.71
C ARG A 142 -20.00 6.56 -2.16
N LEU A 143 -18.83 6.31 -2.71
CA LEU A 143 -18.48 6.74 -4.05
C LEU A 143 -19.16 5.84 -5.09
N GLU A 144 -19.84 6.46 -6.05
CA GLU A 144 -20.42 5.74 -7.17
C GLU A 144 -19.32 5.00 -7.95
N LEU A 145 -19.49 3.69 -8.16
CA LEU A 145 -18.44 2.79 -8.66
C LEU A 145 -17.72 3.30 -9.92
N TRP A 146 -18.47 3.92 -10.83
CA TRP A 146 -18.06 4.41 -12.14
C TRP A 146 -17.69 5.90 -12.16
N SER A 147 -17.81 6.56 -11.01
CA SER A 147 -17.41 7.95 -10.91
C SER A 147 -15.90 8.07 -11.02
N LEU A 148 -15.50 9.22 -11.53
CA LEU A 148 -14.11 9.60 -11.63
C LEU A 148 -13.45 9.73 -10.25
N GLU A 149 -14.25 10.12 -9.26
CA GLU A 149 -13.87 10.20 -7.86
C GLU A 149 -13.56 8.82 -7.28
N ALA A 150 -14.37 7.81 -7.59
CA ALA A 150 -14.11 6.43 -7.17
C ALA A 150 -12.85 5.84 -7.81
N GLU A 151 -12.57 6.16 -9.07
CA GLU A 151 -11.29 5.75 -9.71
C GLU A 151 -10.10 6.42 -9.03
N LYS A 152 -10.16 7.73 -8.78
CA LYS A 152 -9.12 8.47 -8.04
C LYS A 152 -8.89 7.91 -6.63
N TYR A 153 -9.97 7.66 -5.90
CA TYR A 153 -9.92 7.07 -4.55
C TYR A 153 -9.18 5.73 -4.57
N ARG A 154 -9.51 4.83 -5.50
CA ARG A 154 -8.86 3.52 -5.61
C ARG A 154 -7.38 3.61 -5.99
N VAL A 155 -7.01 4.57 -6.85
CA VAL A 155 -5.59 4.87 -7.11
C VAL A 155 -4.90 5.31 -5.83
N GLY A 156 -5.51 6.19 -5.04
CA GLY A 156 -5.00 6.63 -3.73
C GLY A 156 -4.86 5.48 -2.73
N ILE A 157 -5.85 4.59 -2.65
CA ILE A 157 -5.82 3.40 -1.81
C ILE A 157 -4.68 2.46 -2.19
N LEU A 158 -4.50 2.15 -3.48
CA LEU A 158 -3.39 1.30 -3.90
C LEU A 158 -2.04 1.97 -3.69
N HIS A 159 -1.96 3.27 -3.91
CA HIS A 159 -0.74 4.00 -3.61
C HIS A 159 -0.40 3.89 -2.13
N GLU A 160 -1.35 4.19 -1.26
CA GLU A 160 -1.16 4.13 0.18
C GLU A 160 -0.83 2.70 0.63
N PHE A 161 -1.57 1.69 0.17
CA PHE A 161 -1.30 0.29 0.47
C PHE A 161 0.13 -0.11 0.10
N LEU A 162 0.58 0.19 -1.13
CA LEU A 162 1.95 -0.10 -1.55
C LEU A 162 2.96 0.72 -0.73
N SER A 163 2.62 1.94 -0.32
CA SER A 163 3.50 2.74 0.53
C SER A 163 3.70 2.15 1.93
N LEU A 164 2.77 1.32 2.41
CA LEU A 164 2.91 0.58 3.67
C LEU A 164 3.82 -0.64 3.54
N THR A 165 4.02 -1.17 2.33
CA THR A 165 4.89 -2.34 2.14
C THR A 165 6.37 -1.96 2.30
N LEU A 166 7.17 -2.93 2.71
CA LEU A 166 8.61 -2.74 2.96
C LEU A 166 9.32 -2.25 1.70
N GLU A 167 9.04 -2.89 0.57
CA GLU A 167 9.70 -2.63 -0.70
C GLU A 167 8.88 -1.76 -1.65
N LYS A 168 7.80 -1.12 -1.19
CA LYS A 168 6.94 -0.25 -2.03
C LYS A 168 6.40 -0.92 -3.30
N ARG A 169 6.25 -2.24 -3.22
CA ARG A 169 5.73 -3.12 -4.28
C ARG A 169 4.89 -4.24 -3.67
N ALA A 170 4.06 -4.88 -4.48
CA ALA A 170 3.31 -6.08 -4.14
C ALA A 170 2.93 -6.88 -5.38
N SER A 171 2.77 -8.20 -5.25
CA SER A 171 2.08 -8.98 -6.28
C SER A 171 0.60 -8.56 -6.36
N ILE A 172 0.02 -8.65 -7.56
CA ILE A 172 -1.40 -8.43 -7.77
C ILE A 172 -2.27 -9.35 -6.91
N HIS A 173 -1.79 -10.56 -6.59
CA HIS A 173 -2.48 -11.49 -5.68
C HIS A 173 -2.62 -10.93 -4.27
N HIS A 174 -1.57 -10.28 -3.73
CA HIS A 174 -1.64 -9.63 -2.42
C HIS A 174 -2.64 -8.47 -2.42
N ILE A 175 -2.73 -7.73 -3.52
CA ILE A 175 -3.67 -6.59 -3.65
C ILE A 175 -5.12 -7.11 -3.67
N VAL A 176 -5.42 -8.11 -4.51
CA VAL A 176 -6.79 -8.63 -4.64
C VAL A 176 -7.25 -9.45 -3.43
N GLU A 177 -6.33 -9.92 -2.59
CA GLU A 177 -6.65 -10.53 -1.29
C GLU A 177 -7.50 -9.57 -0.43
N PHE A 178 -7.20 -8.27 -0.49
CA PHE A 178 -7.92 -7.20 0.23
C PHE A 178 -9.05 -6.56 -0.58
N LYS A 179 -9.55 -7.20 -1.64
CA LYS A 179 -10.54 -6.57 -2.54
C LYS A 179 -11.81 -6.09 -1.83
N GLU A 180 -12.29 -6.83 -0.83
CA GLU A 180 -13.51 -6.52 -0.10
C GLU A 180 -13.26 -5.39 0.89
N GLU A 181 -12.15 -5.49 1.63
CA GLU A 181 -11.74 -4.53 2.65
C GLU A 181 -11.37 -3.18 2.04
N LEU A 182 -10.71 -3.15 0.89
CA LEU A 182 -10.28 -1.92 0.21
C LEU A 182 -11.24 -1.45 -0.89
N CYS A 183 -12.42 -2.06 -1.00
CA CYS A 183 -13.44 -1.74 -2.01
C CYS A 183 -12.89 -1.74 -3.45
N LEU A 184 -11.99 -2.69 -3.74
CA LEU A 184 -11.42 -2.90 -5.06
C LEU A 184 -12.42 -3.63 -5.96
N THR A 185 -12.32 -3.39 -7.27
CA THR A 185 -13.23 -3.97 -8.26
C THR A 185 -12.46 -4.76 -9.31
N LYS A 186 -13.16 -5.50 -10.19
CA LYS A 186 -12.54 -6.13 -11.37
C LYS A 186 -11.83 -5.12 -12.29
N HIS A 187 -12.21 -3.83 -12.23
CA HIS A 187 -11.60 -2.76 -13.02
C HIS A 187 -10.27 -2.26 -12.45
N THR A 188 -9.84 -2.78 -11.30
CA THR A 188 -8.54 -2.42 -10.70
C THR A 188 -7.39 -2.69 -11.67
N TYR A 189 -7.47 -3.76 -12.47
CA TYR A 189 -6.48 -4.08 -13.50
C TYR A 189 -6.41 -2.99 -14.59
N ASP A 190 -7.55 -2.59 -15.14
CA ASP A 190 -7.61 -1.56 -16.17
C ASP A 190 -7.18 -0.19 -15.62
N MET A 191 -7.57 0.11 -14.38
CA MET A 191 -7.14 1.31 -13.65
C MET A 191 -5.62 1.36 -13.53
N LEU A 192 -4.97 0.26 -13.10
CA LEU A 192 -3.50 0.19 -13.01
C LEU A 192 -2.83 0.45 -14.37
N LYS A 193 -3.34 -0.13 -15.48
CA LYS A 193 -2.83 0.13 -16.83
C LYS A 193 -2.93 1.61 -17.25
N LYS A 194 -3.95 2.33 -16.75
CA LYS A 194 -4.15 3.76 -17.01
C LYS A 194 -3.25 4.68 -16.18
N GLN A 195 -2.52 4.15 -15.19
CA GLN A 195 -1.65 4.90 -14.28
C GLN A 195 -0.15 4.59 -14.44
N PRO A 196 0.43 4.67 -15.66
CA PRO A 196 1.84 4.30 -15.88
C PRO A 196 2.84 5.30 -15.29
N ARG A 197 2.39 6.46 -14.80
CA ARG A 197 3.25 7.42 -14.08
C ARG A 197 3.44 7.02 -12.63
N THR A 198 2.38 6.51 -12.00
CA THR A 198 2.36 6.11 -10.59
C THR A 198 2.85 4.69 -10.39
N PHE A 199 2.33 3.77 -11.20
CA PHE A 199 2.61 2.34 -11.05
C PHE A 199 3.48 1.83 -12.19
N TYR A 200 4.44 0.99 -11.85
CA TYR A 200 5.11 0.11 -12.79
C TYR A 200 4.55 -1.30 -12.62
N LEU A 201 4.15 -1.92 -13.73
CA LEU A 201 3.59 -3.28 -13.77
C LEU A 201 4.61 -4.19 -14.43
N ALA A 202 5.25 -5.05 -13.65
CA ALA A 202 6.20 -6.05 -14.14
C ALA A 202 5.52 -7.42 -14.29
N GLY A 203 5.80 -8.13 -15.38
CA GLY A 203 5.26 -9.46 -15.63
C GLY A 203 3.99 -9.49 -16.50
N THR A 204 3.26 -10.59 -16.45
CA THR A 204 2.01 -10.80 -17.19
C THR A 204 0.78 -10.48 -16.34
N GLU A 205 -0.38 -10.19 -16.95
CA GLU A 205 -1.54 -9.60 -16.25
C GLU A 205 -1.98 -10.36 -14.98
N MET A 206 -1.91 -11.69 -14.99
CA MET A 206 -2.27 -12.53 -13.85
C MET A 206 -1.15 -12.69 -12.83
N ASN A 207 0.08 -12.28 -13.14
CA ASN A 207 1.27 -12.43 -12.30
C ASN A 207 2.01 -11.10 -12.11
N TRP A 208 1.28 -9.98 -12.17
CA TRP A 208 1.91 -8.67 -12.04
C TRP A 208 2.54 -8.49 -10.67
N ALA A 209 3.75 -7.96 -10.66
CA ALA A 209 4.28 -7.21 -9.54
C ALA A 209 4.03 -5.72 -9.81
N VAL A 210 3.30 -5.08 -8.90
CA VAL A 210 2.94 -3.66 -8.95
C VAL A 210 3.90 -2.90 -8.05
N PHE A 211 4.58 -1.90 -8.61
CA PHE A 211 5.56 -1.08 -7.92
C PHE A 211 5.11 0.38 -7.89
N LEU A 212 5.40 1.11 -6.81
CA LEU A 212 5.33 2.57 -6.80
C LEU A 212 6.56 3.14 -7.50
N LYS A 213 6.39 3.77 -8.65
CA LYS A 213 7.53 4.31 -9.42
C LYS A 213 8.35 5.33 -8.64
N ASP A 214 7.69 6.23 -7.91
CA ASP A 214 8.35 7.32 -7.19
C ASP A 214 9.14 6.86 -5.95
N ALA A 215 9.06 5.57 -5.59
CA ALA A 215 9.85 4.96 -4.53
C ALA A 215 11.21 4.42 -5.00
N TYR A 216 11.45 4.39 -6.31
CA TYR A 216 12.64 3.80 -6.91
C TYR A 216 13.44 4.85 -7.69
N ASP A 217 14.76 4.73 -7.64
CA ASP A 217 15.66 5.58 -8.42
C ASP A 217 15.77 5.11 -9.89
N GLU A 218 16.57 5.82 -10.68
CA GLU A 218 16.78 5.50 -12.10
C GLU A 218 17.44 4.14 -12.34
N ASN A 219 18.12 3.59 -11.32
CA ASN A 219 18.77 2.29 -11.36
C ASN A 219 17.82 1.16 -10.91
N GLY A 220 16.58 1.48 -10.54
CA GLY A 220 15.62 0.52 -10.00
C GLY A 220 15.92 0.10 -8.56
N SER A 221 16.70 0.89 -7.81
CA SER A 221 16.93 0.70 -6.39
C SER A 221 15.91 1.47 -5.55
N LEU A 222 15.44 0.85 -4.47
CA LEU A 222 14.53 1.50 -3.53
C LEU A 222 15.24 2.69 -2.85
N ILE A 223 14.63 3.88 -2.91
CA ILE A 223 15.21 5.13 -2.42
C ILE A 223 15.30 5.14 -0.89
N ASP A 224 14.20 4.79 -0.22
CA ASP A 224 14.10 4.74 1.24
C ASP A 224 13.90 3.29 1.69
N LYS A 225 14.96 2.70 2.23
CA LYS A 225 14.98 1.31 2.66
C LYS A 225 14.67 1.20 4.14
N ASP A 226 13.63 0.43 4.45
CA ASP A 226 13.33 0.01 5.81
C ASP A 226 14.50 -0.81 6.39
N SER A 227 14.80 -0.64 7.68
CA SER A 227 15.87 -1.37 8.37
C SER A 227 15.76 -2.89 8.19
N GLN A 228 14.53 -3.42 8.12
CA GLN A 228 14.29 -4.83 7.87
C GLN A 228 14.67 -5.25 6.45
N VAL A 229 14.50 -4.38 5.45
CA VAL A 229 14.94 -4.65 4.07
C VAL A 229 16.47 -4.69 4.01
N VAL A 230 17.14 -3.73 4.66
CA VAL A 230 18.61 -3.70 4.73
C VAL A 230 19.15 -4.95 5.42
N PHE A 231 18.53 -5.38 6.52
CA PHE A 231 18.87 -6.62 7.21
C PHE A 231 18.65 -7.85 6.32
N ASN A 232 17.52 -7.95 5.63
CA ASN A 232 17.25 -9.07 4.72
C ASN A 232 18.29 -9.13 3.59
N GLU A 233 18.69 -7.99 3.00
CA GLU A 233 19.77 -7.94 2.00
C GLU A 233 21.11 -8.45 2.56
N LYS A 234 21.45 -8.09 3.80
CA LYS A 234 22.64 -8.61 4.51
C LYS A 234 22.54 -10.12 4.71
N LEU A 235 21.37 -10.61 5.13
CA LEU A 235 21.11 -12.04 5.35
C LEU A 235 21.25 -12.85 4.05
N TYR A 236 20.71 -12.35 2.94
CA TYR A 236 20.85 -12.99 1.62
C TYR A 236 22.30 -13.09 1.17
N LYS A 237 23.08 -12.01 1.34
CA LYS A 237 24.53 -12.02 1.03
C LYS A 237 25.28 -13.06 1.85
N TYR A 238 24.98 -13.16 3.14
CA TYR A 238 25.59 -14.16 4.03
C TYR A 238 25.24 -15.59 3.61
N ALA A 239 23.99 -15.84 3.21
CA ALA A 239 23.56 -17.15 2.72
C ALA A 239 24.29 -17.54 1.41
N GLN A 240 24.43 -16.61 0.47
CA GLN A 240 25.14 -16.84 -0.80
C GLN A 240 26.64 -17.08 -0.60
N MET A 241 27.29 -16.40 0.35
CA MET A 241 28.70 -16.64 0.68
C MET A 241 28.94 -18.08 1.18
N LYS A 242 28.02 -18.61 1.99
CA LYS A 242 28.13 -19.99 2.49
C LYS A 242 27.94 -21.06 1.41
N GLU A 243 27.10 -20.80 0.40
CA GLU A 243 26.97 -21.72 -0.74
C GLU A 243 28.25 -21.74 -1.61
N GLY A 244 28.98 -20.62 -1.68
CA GLY A 244 30.24 -20.53 -2.41
C GLY A 244 31.45 -21.17 -1.72
N GLU A 245 31.42 -21.34 -0.39
CA GLU A 245 32.48 -22.00 0.40
C GLU A 245 32.37 -23.54 0.44
N LEU A 246 31.30 -24.10 -0.15
CA LEU A 246 31.04 -25.54 -0.22
C LEU A 246 31.51 -26.18 -1.55
N HIS A 247 32.23 -25.44 -2.38
CA HIS A 247 32.80 -25.89 -3.66
C HIS A 247 34.32 -25.73 -3.69
#